data_AF-A0A7Y6L658-F1
#
_entry.id   AF-A0A7Y6L658-F1
#
_cell.length_a   1.000
_cell.length_b   1.000
_cell.length_c   1.000
_cell.angle_alpha   90.00
_cell.angle_beta   90.00
_cell.angle_gamma   90.00
#
_symmetry.space_group_name_H-M   'P 1'
#
loop_
_entity.id
_entity.type
_entity.pdbx_description
1 polymer ?
#
loop_
_entity_poly.entity_id
_entity_poly.type
_entity_poly.pdbx_seq_one_letter_code
_entity_poly.pdbx_strand_id
1 'polypeptide(L)'
;MLLPARTEVARQLRRYRAWERVMLASPADRAVRATFEDSGYTLCVLMGKRCAREAADAAERYLRSTLAAYLQEPDARPRPAVRPPAVAR
;
A
#
# COMPACT_ATOMS: atom_id res chain seq x y z
N MET A 1 14.56 -10.58 -2.04
CA MET A 1 14.46 -9.10 -2.10
C MET A 1 13.49 -8.66 -1.01
N LEU A 2 13.91 -7.80 -0.08
CA LEU A 2 13.03 -7.23 0.94
C LEU A 2 11.99 -6.34 0.24
N LEU A 3 10.70 -6.70 0.37
CA LEU A 3 9.62 -5.83 -0.06
C LEU A 3 9.79 -4.48 0.67
N PRO A 4 9.58 -3.34 -0.01
CA PRO A 4 9.65 -2.05 0.66
C PRO A 4 8.69 -2.04 1.85
N ALA A 5 9.16 -1.51 2.99
CA ALA A 5 8.35 -1.45 4.20
C ALA A 5 7.03 -0.74 3.88
N ARG A 6 5.89 -1.32 4.27
CA ARG A 6 4.56 -0.75 3.99
C ARG A 6 4.41 0.69 4.46
N THR A 7 5.04 1.03 5.58
CA THR A 7 5.08 2.39 6.13
C THR A 7 5.75 3.37 5.18
N GLU A 8 6.79 2.93 4.48
CA GLU A 8 7.47 3.69 3.42
C GLU A 8 6.53 3.92 2.24
N VAL A 9 5.91 2.85 1.72
CA VAL A 9 4.96 2.95 0.60
C VAL A 9 3.79 3.89 0.93
N ALA A 10 3.24 3.78 2.15
CA ALA A 10 2.17 4.66 2.62
C ALA A 10 2.60 6.12 2.74
N ARG A 11 3.83 6.39 3.21
CA ARG A 11 4.37 7.75 3.30
C ARG A 11 4.54 8.36 1.90
N GLN A 12 5.14 7.62 0.98
CA GLN A 12 5.38 8.10 -0.38
C GLN A 12 4.09 8.30 -1.15
N LEU A 13 3.10 7.42 -1.00
CA LEU A 13 1.79 7.59 -1.61
C LEU A 13 1.08 8.88 -1.12
N ARG A 14 1.12 9.15 0.20
CA ARG A 14 0.56 10.41 0.73
C ARG A 14 1.28 11.64 0.19
N ARG A 15 2.61 11.59 0.08
CA ARG A 15 3.42 12.67 -0.50
C ARG A 15 3.05 12.91 -1.96
N TYR A 16 2.94 11.85 -2.75
CA TYR A 16 2.54 11.92 -4.15
C TYR A 16 1.17 12.59 -4.32
N ARG A 17 0.14 12.15 -3.58
CA ARG A 17 -1.21 12.74 -3.63
C ARG A 17 -1.26 14.20 -3.16
N ALA A 18 -0.40 14.59 -2.22
CA ALA A 18 -0.28 15.99 -1.83
C ALA A 18 0.28 16.83 -2.99
N TRP A 19 1.37 16.38 -3.62
CA TRP A 19 1.97 17.08 -4.76
C TRP A 19 1.11 17.05 -6.01
N GLU A 20 0.31 16.01 -6.23
CA GLU A 20 -0.69 15.96 -7.30
C GLU A 20 -1.66 17.13 -7.19
N ARG A 21 -2.20 17.39 -5.99
CA ARG A 21 -3.10 18.53 -5.75
C ARG A 21 -2.41 19.88 -5.97
N VAL A 22 -1.15 20.01 -5.54
CA VAL A 22 -0.38 21.25 -5.73
C VAL A 22 -0.03 21.47 -7.20
N MET A 23 0.33 20.41 -7.94
CA MET A 23 0.62 20.46 -9.38
C MET A 23 -0.62 20.86 -10.18
N LEU A 24 -1.80 20.36 -9.81
CA LEU A 24 -3.06 20.78 -10.41
C LEU A 24 -3.41 22.24 -10.11
N ALA A 25 -3.04 22.76 -8.94
CA ALA A 25 -3.26 24.16 -8.56
C ALA A 25 -2.26 25.12 -9.23
N SER A 26 -1.02 24.68 -9.44
CA SER A 26 0.08 25.51 -9.95
C SER A 26 0.89 24.80 -11.04
N PRO A 27 0.32 24.48 -12.21
CA PRO A 27 0.99 23.68 -13.24
C PRO A 27 2.17 24.39 -13.91
N ALA A 28 2.22 25.72 -13.85
CA ALA A 28 3.30 26.53 -14.42
C ALA A 28 4.54 26.61 -13.50
N ASP A 29 4.41 26.24 -12.23
CA ASP A 29 5.52 26.25 -11.29
C ASP A 29 6.44 25.05 -11.54
N ARG A 30 7.67 25.34 -11.98
CA ARG A 30 8.67 24.32 -12.31
C ARG A 30 9.17 23.56 -11.09
N ALA A 31 9.22 24.18 -9.91
CA ALA A 31 9.65 23.52 -8.68
C ALA A 31 8.58 22.53 -8.20
N VAL A 32 7.30 22.92 -8.30
CA VAL A 32 6.17 22.02 -8.05
C VAL A 32 6.21 20.83 -9.00
N ARG A 33 6.40 21.08 -10.30
CA ARG A 33 6.49 20.00 -11.30
C ARG A 33 7.65 19.04 -11.01
N ALA A 34 8.85 19.56 -10.75
CA ALA A 34 10.01 18.73 -10.45
C ALA A 34 9.80 17.88 -9.18
N THR A 35 9.18 18.45 -8.15
CA THR A 35 8.93 17.70 -6.90
C THR A 35 7.83 16.65 -7.07
N PHE A 36 6.82 16.94 -7.89
CA PHE A 36 5.80 15.96 -8.27
C PHE A 36 6.42 14.79 -9.05
N GLU A 37 7.25 15.08 -10.05
CA GLU A 37 7.97 14.08 -10.85
C GLU A 37 8.90 13.20 -9.98
N ASP A 38 9.65 13.80 -9.05
CA ASP A 38 10.52 13.08 -8.09
C ASP A 38 9.72 12.13 -7.19
N SER A 39 8.58 12.61 -6.66
CA SER A 39 7.69 11.77 -5.85
C SER A 39 7.08 10.61 -6.66
N GLY A 40 6.75 10.86 -7.94
CA GLY A 40 6.27 9.85 -8.87
C GLY A 40 7.34 8.81 -9.19
N TYR A 41 8.58 9.25 -9.42
CA TYR A 41 9.72 8.37 -9.68
C TYR A 41 9.99 7.43 -8.51
N THR A 42 9.94 7.94 -7.28
CA THR A 42 10.08 7.12 -6.08
C THR A 42 9.02 6.02 -6.02
N LEU A 43 7.75 6.33 -6.29
CA LEU A 43 6.69 5.31 -6.35
C LEU A 43 6.90 4.29 -7.48
N CYS A 44 7.34 4.74 -8.66
CA CYS A 44 7.66 3.86 -9.79
C CYS A 44 8.70 2.80 -9.39
N VAL A 45 9.78 3.22 -8.72
CA VAL A 45 10.84 2.31 -8.23
C VAL A 45 10.30 1.34 -7.18
N LEU A 46 9.54 1.85 -6.21
CA LEU A 46 8.98 1.02 -5.13
C LEU A 46 8.00 -0.04 -5.65
N MET A 47 7.22 0.30 -6.69
CA MET A 47 6.14 -0.56 -7.20
C MET A 47 6.48 -1.31 -8.49
N GLY A 48 7.68 -1.09 -9.04
CA GLY A 48 8.10 -1.70 -10.30
C GLY A 48 7.19 -1.32 -11.47
N LYS A 49 6.73 -0.07 -11.50
CA LYS A 49 5.87 0.47 -12.56
C LYS A 49 6.61 1.53 -13.36
N ARG A 50 6.22 1.69 -14.63
CA ARG A 50 6.84 2.66 -15.55
C ARG A 50 6.21 4.04 -15.49
N CYS A 51 4.98 4.13 -14.97
CA CYS A 51 4.22 5.37 -14.89
C CYS A 51 3.84 5.68 -13.44
N ALA A 52 3.95 6.94 -13.04
CA ALA A 52 3.65 7.38 -11.67
C ALA A 52 2.20 7.09 -11.25
N ARG A 53 1.25 7.25 -12.18
CA ARG A 53 -0.17 6.92 -11.96
C ARG A 53 -0.37 5.43 -11.69
N GLU A 54 0.19 4.56 -12.53
CA GLU A 54 0.12 3.11 -12.34
C GLU A 54 0.80 2.68 -11.03
N ALA A 55 1.90 3.35 -10.67
CA ALA A 55 2.61 3.13 -9.42
C ALA A 55 1.74 3.50 -8.21
N ALA A 56 1.04 4.63 -8.26
CA ALA A 56 0.10 5.04 -7.22
C ALA A 56 -1.06 4.03 -7.07
N ASP A 57 -1.65 3.59 -8.18
CA ASP A 57 -2.73 2.59 -8.16
C ASP A 57 -2.23 1.22 -7.65
N ALA A 58 -0.98 0.86 -7.94
CA ALA A 58 -0.35 -0.34 -7.40
C ALA A 58 -0.09 -0.22 -5.90
N ALA A 59 0.38 0.95 -5.44
CA ALA A 59 0.61 1.24 -4.02
C ALA A 59 -0.69 1.22 -3.22
N GLU A 60 -1.77 1.81 -3.75
CA GLU A 60 -3.09 1.77 -3.13
C GLU A 60 -3.62 0.34 -2.98
N ARG A 61 -3.50 -0.47 -4.04
CA ARG A 61 -3.88 -1.89 -3.98
C ARG A 61 -3.01 -2.66 -2.99
N TYR A 62 -1.70 -2.44 -2.99
CA TYR A 62 -0.78 -3.08 -2.05
C TYR A 62 -1.16 -2.79 -0.59
N LEU A 63 -1.46 -1.53 -0.26
CA LEU A 63 -1.90 -1.12 1.08
C LEU A 63 -3.31 -1.62 1.42
N ARG A 64 -4.21 -1.76 0.45
CA ARG A 64 -5.57 -2.29 0.66
C ARG A 64 -5.58 -3.80 0.90
N SER A 65 -4.88 -4.59 0.09
CA SER A 65 -4.81 -6.06 0.26
C SER A 65 -4.21 -6.44 1.61
N THR A 66 -3.28 -5.62 2.07
CA THR A 66 -2.71 -5.68 3.40
C THR A 66 -3.76 -5.47 4.50
N LEU A 67 -4.54 -4.39 4.39
CA LEU A 67 -5.57 -4.07 5.36
C LEU A 67 -6.61 -5.19 5.41
N ALA A 68 -7.01 -5.72 4.26
CA ALA A 68 -7.91 -6.88 4.19
C ALA A 68 -7.33 -8.11 4.91
N ALA A 69 -6.04 -8.42 4.70
CA ALA A 69 -5.37 -9.49 5.44
C ALA A 69 -5.35 -9.22 6.96
N TYR A 70 -4.97 -8.01 7.40
CA TYR A 70 -4.99 -7.66 8.82
C TYR A 70 -6.40 -7.68 9.45
N LEU A 71 -7.43 -7.30 8.69
CA LEU A 71 -8.82 -7.32 9.16
C LEU A 71 -9.43 -8.73 9.17
N GLN A 72 -8.86 -9.66 8.43
CA GLN A 72 -9.26 -11.07 8.46
C GLN A 72 -8.65 -11.82 9.65
N GLU A 73 -7.48 -11.37 10.11
CA GLU A 73 -6.73 -11.95 11.25
C GLU A 73 -7.33 -11.83 12.68
N PRO A 74 -8.50 -11.21 12.95
CA PRO A 74 -9.17 -11.32 14.26
C PRO A 74 -10.29 -12.36 14.34
N ASP A 75 -10.78 -12.93 13.22
CA ASP A 75 -11.93 -13.86 13.25
C ASP A 75 -11.53 -15.33 13.43
N ALA A 76 -10.24 -15.65 13.36
CA ALA A 76 -9.72 -16.99 13.62
C ALA A 76 -9.39 -17.19 15.11
N ARG A 77 -10.38 -17.07 16.00
CA ARG A 77 -10.27 -17.75 17.31
C ARG A 77 -10.38 -19.25 17.05
N PRO A 78 -9.38 -20.08 17.39
CA PRO A 78 -9.53 -21.52 17.28
C PRO A 78 -10.58 -21.95 18.30
N ARG A 79 -11.77 -22.34 17.83
CA ARG A 79 -12.69 -23.15 18.63
C ARG A 79 -11.92 -24.42 19.02
N PRO A 80 -11.72 -24.72 20.31
CA PRO A 80 -11.21 -26.02 20.69
C PRO A 80 -12.27 -27.04 20.26
N ALA A 81 -11.96 -27.82 19.23
CA ALA A 81 -12.71 -29.02 18.92
C ALA A 81 -12.54 -29.96 20.12
N VAL A 82 -13.50 -29.91 21.03
CA VAL A 82 -13.64 -30.90 22.10
C VAL A 82 -13.90 -32.23 21.40
N ARG A 83 -12.85 -33.05 21.33
CA ARG A 83 -12.91 -34.43 20.86
C ARG A 83 -13.45 -35.27 22.01
N PRO A 84 -14.63 -35.90 21.95
CA PRO A 84 -15.00 -36.88 22.96
C PRO A 84 -14.13 -38.14 22.78
N PRO A 85 -13.69 -38.79 23.88
CA PRO A 85 -12.94 -40.03 23.81
C PRO A 85 -13.84 -41.17 23.34
N ALA A 86 -13.25 -42.03 22.51
CA ALA A 86 -13.83 -43.30 22.09
C ALA A 86 -14.14 -44.16 23.32
N VAL A 87 -15.39 -44.61 23.45
CA VAL A 87 -15.74 -45.75 24.31
C VAL A 87 -15.85 -46.96 23.40
N ALA A 88 -14.89 -47.86 23.55
CA ALA A 88 -14.99 -49.23 23.08
C ALA A 88 -15.86 -50.03 24.05
N ARG A 89 -16.93 -50.64 23.54
CA ARG A 89 -17.36 -52.00 23.93
C ARG A 89 -18.39 -52.55 22.96
#